data_AF-A0A443NKW4-F1
#
_entry.id   AF-A0A443NKW4-F1
#
_cell.length_a   1.000
_cell.length_b   1.000
_cell.length_c   1.000
_cell.angle_alpha   90.00
_cell.angle_beta   90.00
_cell.angle_gamma   90.00
#
_symmetry.space_group_name_H-M   'P 1'
#
loop_
_entity.id
_entity.type
_entity.pdbx_description
1 polymer ?
#
loop_
_entity_poly.entity_id
_entity_poly.type
_entity_poly.pdbx_seq_one_letter_code
_entity_poly.pdbx_strand_id
1 'polypeptide(L)'
;MGSSNSERLSWVLVAWFLVFFIECMSEAHPWTRPRLGLRAKSSAARPRPMAEGDFVTYYYTQTLDHFSYRPESYTTFQQRYVVNSRYWGGANTSSPIFVYTGDEGGLIDDLDAAGLMVDFAPSFKALLVYIEGIMNYKEL
;
A
#
# COMPACT_ATOMS: atom_id res chain seq x y z
N MET A 1 -46.06 35.59 33.81
CA MET A 1 -45.84 34.15 33.57
C MET A 1 -44.36 33.82 33.78
N GLY A 2 -44.00 33.24 34.92
CA GLY A 2 -42.62 32.82 35.21
C GLY A 2 -42.59 31.32 35.44
N SER A 3 -41.95 30.58 34.54
CA SER A 3 -41.70 29.13 34.71
C SER A 3 -40.75 28.92 35.88
N SER A 4 -41.22 28.20 36.90
CA SER A 4 -40.46 27.83 38.11
C SER A 4 -39.22 27.01 37.74
N ASN A 5 -38.08 27.27 38.40
CA ASN A 5 -36.82 26.56 38.16
C ASN A 5 -36.94 25.03 38.35
N SER A 6 -37.91 24.55 39.12
CA SER A 6 -38.18 23.12 39.29
C SER A 6 -38.66 22.44 38.00
N GLU A 7 -39.42 23.15 37.16
CA GLU A 7 -39.91 22.66 35.86
C GLU A 7 -38.74 22.51 34.88
N ARG A 8 -37.83 23.48 34.87
CA ARG A 8 -36.64 23.48 34.01
C ARG A 8 -35.67 22.36 34.39
N LEU A 9 -35.48 22.11 35.68
CA LEU A 9 -34.71 20.97 36.19
C LEU A 9 -35.33 19.63 35.81
N SER A 10 -36.67 19.52 35.84
CA SER A 10 -37.38 18.30 35.42
C SER A 10 -37.14 17.98 33.93
N TRP A 11 -37.26 18.97 33.05
CA TRP A 11 -37.02 18.79 31.62
C TRP A 11 -35.57 18.49 31.28
N VAL A 12 -34.62 19.07 32.01
CA VAL A 12 -33.20 18.75 31.84
C VAL A 12 -32.92 17.31 32.26
N LEU A 13 -33.46 16.84 33.39
CA LEU A 13 -33.30 15.45 33.81
C LEU A 13 -33.93 14.46 32.82
N VAL A 14 -35.11 14.78 32.27
CA VAL A 14 -35.75 13.97 31.21
C VAL A 14 -34.89 13.94 29.94
N ALA A 15 -34.33 15.08 29.53
CA ALA A 15 -33.42 15.15 28.38
C ALA A 15 -32.14 14.32 28.61
N TRP A 16 -31.56 14.35 29.81
CA TRP A 16 -30.41 13.51 30.18
C TRP A 16 -30.74 12.02 30.20
N PHE A 17 -31.93 11.63 30.71
CA PHE A 17 -32.39 10.23 30.64
C PHE A 17 -32.61 9.75 29.20
N LEU A 18 -33.10 10.60 28.30
CA LEU A 18 -33.29 10.27 26.89
C LEU A 18 -31.97 10.14 26.12
N VAL A 19 -30.95 10.94 26.46
CA VAL A 19 -29.61 10.82 25.86
C VAL A 19 -28.92 9.52 26.33
N PHE A 20 -29.05 9.15 27.62
CA PHE A 20 -28.45 7.92 28.16
C PHE A 20 -29.11 6.64 27.63
N PHE A 21 -30.39 6.68 27.24
CA PHE A 21 -31.08 5.54 26.64
C PHE A 21 -30.65 5.26 25.18
N ILE A 22 -30.16 6.27 24.46
CA ILE A 22 -29.73 6.12 23.06
C ILE A 22 -28.38 5.42 22.95
N GLU A 23 -27.51 5.52 23.97
CA GLU A 23 -26.21 4.83 24.01
C GLU A 23 -26.30 3.35 24.45
N CYS A 24 -27.45 2.90 24.95
CA CYS A 24 -27.68 1.49 25.32
C CYS A 24 -28.07 0.60 24.12
N MET A 25 -28.17 1.18 22.91
CA MET A 25 -28.34 0.43 21.66
C MET A 25 -27.01 0.37 20.88
N SER A 26 -25.92 -0.01 21.55
CA SER A 26 -24.74 -0.50 20.82
C SER A 26 -24.94 -1.99 20.48
N GLU A 27 -25.04 -2.24 19.18
CA GLU A 27 -24.53 -3.44 18.51
C GLU A 27 -25.09 -4.81 18.93
N ALA A 28 -26.30 -5.12 18.48
CA ALA A 28 -26.59 -6.47 18.03
C ALA A 28 -26.15 -6.61 16.56
N HIS A 29 -24.84 -6.66 16.30
CA HIS A 29 -24.36 -7.12 15.00
C HIS A 29 -24.70 -8.61 14.88
N PRO A 30 -25.53 -9.04 13.91
CA PRO A 30 -25.73 -10.46 13.69
C PRO A 30 -24.36 -11.05 13.32
N TRP A 31 -23.93 -12.05 14.09
CA TRP A 31 -22.80 -12.91 13.76
C TRP A 31 -23.15 -13.67 12.48
N THR A 32 -22.92 -12.99 11.36
CA THR A 32 -23.05 -13.59 10.04
C THR A 32 -21.87 -14.53 9.92
N ARG A 33 -22.08 -15.83 10.21
CA ARG A 33 -21.08 -16.86 9.92
C ARG A 33 -20.73 -16.71 8.44
N PRO A 34 -19.48 -16.38 8.06
CA PRO A 34 -19.11 -16.42 6.66
C PRO A 34 -19.23 -17.87 6.23
N ARG A 35 -20.30 -18.19 5.48
CA ARG A 35 -20.36 -19.44 4.74
C ARG A 35 -19.26 -19.32 3.69
N LEU A 36 -18.26 -20.19 3.76
CA LEU A 36 -17.30 -20.40 2.70
C LEU A 36 -18.02 -21.07 1.52
N GLY A 37 -18.91 -20.31 0.87
CA GLY A 37 -19.35 -20.63 -0.46
C GLY A 37 -18.18 -20.38 -1.38
N LEU A 38 -17.86 -21.34 -2.24
CA LEU A 38 -17.08 -21.07 -3.45
C LEU A 38 -17.87 -20.03 -4.26
N ARG A 39 -17.64 -18.74 -3.97
CA ARG A 39 -17.99 -17.67 -4.86
C ARG A 39 -17.14 -17.95 -6.09
N ALA A 40 -17.79 -18.47 -7.14
CA ALA A 40 -17.20 -18.51 -8.46
C ALA A 40 -16.56 -17.15 -8.67
N LYS A 41 -15.22 -17.15 -8.88
CA LYS A 41 -14.48 -15.94 -9.18
C LYS A 41 -15.15 -15.36 -10.42
N SER A 42 -16.07 -14.41 -10.23
CA SER A 42 -16.34 -13.41 -11.25
C SER A 42 -14.95 -12.93 -11.61
N SER A 43 -14.56 -13.10 -12.87
CA SER A 43 -13.30 -12.62 -13.40
C SER A 43 -13.15 -11.18 -12.95
N ALA A 44 -12.49 -10.98 -11.81
CA ALA A 44 -12.07 -9.67 -11.35
C ALA A 44 -11.31 -9.16 -12.55
N ALA A 45 -11.79 -8.04 -13.12
CA ALA A 45 -11.24 -7.46 -14.33
C ALA A 45 -9.73 -7.58 -14.18
N ARG A 46 -9.11 -8.41 -15.03
CA ARG A 46 -7.68 -8.68 -14.98
C ARG A 46 -7.07 -7.28 -14.91
N PRO A 47 -6.34 -6.90 -13.84
CA PRO A 47 -5.72 -5.59 -13.78
C PRO A 47 -5.02 -5.43 -15.12
N ARG A 48 -5.33 -4.33 -15.84
CA ARG A 48 -4.82 -4.15 -17.19
C ARG A 48 -3.32 -4.45 -17.10
N PRO A 49 -2.79 -5.42 -17.86
CA PRO A 49 -1.35 -5.66 -17.84
C PRO A 49 -0.71 -4.29 -18.03
N MET A 50 0.10 -3.89 -17.06
CA MET A 50 0.66 -2.55 -17.07
C MET A 50 1.42 -2.44 -18.37
N ALA A 51 1.13 -1.40 -19.16
CA ALA A 51 1.67 -1.32 -20.50
C ALA A 51 3.20 -1.37 -20.38
N GLU A 52 3.84 -2.22 -21.17
CA GLU A 52 5.29 -2.47 -21.15
C GLU A 52 6.12 -1.17 -21.22
N GLY A 53 5.54 -0.07 -21.73
CA GLY A 53 6.14 1.26 -21.79
C GLY A 53 5.98 2.17 -20.56
N ASP A 54 5.25 1.78 -19.51
CA ASP A 54 5.10 2.60 -18.30
C ASP A 54 6.29 2.42 -17.33
N PHE A 55 7.15 1.43 -17.60
CA PHE A 55 8.34 1.11 -16.83
C PHE A 55 9.61 1.58 -17.55
N VAL A 56 10.45 2.32 -16.83
CA VAL A 56 11.74 2.79 -17.34
C VAL A 56 12.86 2.11 -16.55
N THR A 57 13.76 1.45 -17.28
CA THR A 57 14.94 0.78 -16.71
C THR A 57 16.08 1.78 -16.49
N TYR A 58 16.72 1.64 -15.35
CA TYR A 58 17.89 2.40 -14.94
C TYR A 58 18.94 1.47 -14.33
N TYR A 59 20.14 2.00 -14.11
CA TYR A 59 21.24 1.29 -13.48
C TYR A 59 21.89 2.18 -12.41
N TYR A 60 22.12 1.58 -11.24
CA TYR A 60 22.84 2.20 -10.14
C TYR A 60 24.22 1.57 -9.99
N THR A 61 25.26 2.38 -9.88
CA THR A 61 26.63 1.88 -9.62
C THR A 61 26.75 1.51 -8.15
N GLN A 62 26.66 0.21 -7.87
CA GLN A 62 26.67 -0.35 -6.52
C GLN A 62 28.05 -0.92 -6.18
N THR A 63 28.48 -0.76 -4.93
CA THR A 63 29.68 -1.42 -4.41
C THR A 63 29.49 -2.93 -4.41
N LEU A 64 30.48 -3.68 -4.88
CA LEU A 64 30.39 -5.15 -4.92
C LEU A 64 30.48 -5.77 -3.52
N ASP A 65 31.34 -5.22 -2.66
CA ASP A 65 31.62 -5.71 -1.32
C ASP A 65 31.41 -4.60 -0.28
N HIS A 66 30.25 -4.63 0.41
CA HIS A 66 29.93 -3.68 1.48
C HIS A 66 30.54 -4.05 2.84
N PHE A 67 31.29 -5.16 2.94
CA PHE A 67 31.78 -5.70 4.21
C PHE A 67 33.29 -5.47 4.43
N SER A 68 34.02 -5.03 3.40
CA SER A 68 35.45 -4.74 3.46
C SER A 68 35.77 -3.34 2.93
N TYR A 69 36.73 -2.68 3.58
CA TYR A 69 37.20 -1.34 3.23
C TYR A 69 38.60 -1.36 2.61
N ARG A 70 39.07 -2.51 2.12
CA ARG A 70 40.36 -2.59 1.43
C ARG A 70 40.23 -2.03 0.01
N PRO A 71 41.31 -1.49 -0.58
CA PRO A 71 41.27 -0.94 -1.94
C PRO A 71 40.71 -1.91 -2.99
N GLU A 72 40.94 -3.22 -2.82
CA GLU A 72 40.46 -4.27 -3.74
C GLU A 72 38.94 -4.48 -3.66
N SER A 73 38.30 -4.11 -2.55
CA SER A 73 36.85 -4.23 -2.32
C SER A 73 36.04 -3.06 -2.89
N TYR A 74 36.68 -2.01 -3.42
CA TYR A 74 36.01 -0.85 -4.03
C TYR A 74 35.56 -1.08 -5.47
N THR A 75 35.55 -2.33 -5.92
CA THR A 75 34.95 -2.71 -7.20
C THR A 75 33.45 -2.44 -7.16
N THR A 76 32.89 -2.08 -8.32
CA THR A 76 31.48 -1.73 -8.46
C THR A 76 30.84 -2.52 -9.60
N PHE A 77 29.52 -2.62 -9.56
CA PHE A 77 28.73 -3.21 -10.63
C PHE A 77 27.47 -2.36 -10.88
N GLN A 78 26.86 -2.54 -12.06
CA GLN A 78 25.65 -1.84 -12.44
C GLN A 78 24.42 -2.64 -11.98
N GLN A 79 23.83 -2.25 -10.85
CA GLN A 79 22.59 -2.85 -10.36
C GLN A 79 21.39 -2.27 -11.13
N ARG A 80 20.67 -3.12 -11.85
CA ARG A 80 19.48 -2.72 -12.59
C ARG A 80 18.30 -2.46 -11.64
N TYR A 81 17.52 -1.45 -11.96
CA TYR A 81 16.23 -1.21 -11.32
C TYR A 81 15.27 -0.57 -12.33
N VAL A 82 13.98 -0.66 -12.06
CA VAL A 82 12.92 -0.20 -12.95
C VAL A 82 11.98 0.71 -12.18
N VAL A 83 11.57 1.81 -12.80
CA VAL A 83 10.71 2.82 -12.19
C VAL A 83 9.43 2.99 -12.99
N ASN A 84 8.31 3.12 -12.30
CA ASN A 84 7.03 3.54 -12.87
C ASN A 84 6.54 4.80 -12.18
N SER A 85 6.40 5.88 -12.96
CA SER A 85 5.96 7.19 -12.49
C SER A 85 4.53 7.54 -12.92
N ARG A 86 3.79 6.60 -13.52
CA ARG A 86 2.46 6.83 -14.11
C ARG A 86 1.47 7.49 -13.14
N TYR A 87 1.48 7.07 -11.88
CA TYR A 87 0.58 7.57 -10.85
C TYR A 87 1.26 8.47 -9.83
N TRP A 88 2.57 8.72 -9.97
CA TRP A 88 3.32 9.43 -8.95
C TRP A 88 2.88 10.88 -8.85
N GLY A 89 2.52 11.32 -7.63
CA GLY A 89 2.09 12.70 -7.38
C GLY A 89 3.22 13.73 -7.45
N GLY A 90 4.47 13.27 -7.46
CA GLY A 90 5.68 14.10 -7.48
C GLY A 90 6.31 14.29 -6.09
N ALA A 91 7.55 14.77 -6.08
CA ALA A 91 8.32 14.92 -4.84
C ALA A 91 7.71 15.96 -3.87
N ASN A 92 6.97 16.93 -4.40
CA ASN A 92 6.40 18.04 -3.61
C ASN A 92 5.02 17.74 -3.00
N THR A 93 4.45 16.55 -3.24
CA THR A 93 3.10 16.19 -2.79
C THR A 93 3.07 15.21 -1.63
N SER A 94 4.22 14.96 -0.98
CA SER A 94 4.38 13.91 0.03
C SER A 94 3.94 12.53 -0.46
N SER A 95 4.00 12.30 -1.78
CA SER A 95 3.67 11.03 -2.39
C SER A 95 4.73 9.98 -2.06
N PRO A 96 4.35 8.78 -1.60
CA PRO A 96 5.29 7.77 -1.18
C PRO A 96 6.01 7.12 -2.37
N ILE A 97 7.11 6.43 -2.05
CA ILE A 97 7.77 5.51 -2.97
C ILE A 97 7.47 4.11 -2.45
N PHE A 98 6.91 3.27 -3.31
CA PHE A 98 6.78 1.84 -3.05
C PHE A 98 7.99 1.15 -3.67
N VAL A 99 8.76 0.47 -2.82
CA VAL A 99 10.00 -0.22 -3.21
C VAL A 99 9.78 -1.73 -3.12
N TYR A 100 10.01 -2.41 -4.24
CA TYR A 100 10.11 -3.86 -4.30
C TYR A 100 11.59 -4.25 -4.30
N THR A 101 11.97 -5.10 -3.37
CA THR A 101 13.30 -5.69 -3.30
C THR A 101 13.26 -7.04 -4.00
N GLY A 102 13.86 -7.11 -5.19
CA GLY A 102 13.88 -8.29 -6.04
C GLY A 102 14.27 -9.56 -5.30
N ASP A 103 13.65 -10.65 -5.72
CA ASP A 103 13.90 -11.99 -5.18
C ASP A 103 15.07 -12.67 -5.95
N GLU A 104 15.15 -13.99 -5.88
CA GLU A 104 16.09 -14.84 -6.62
C GLU A 104 15.79 -14.90 -8.14
N GLY A 105 14.60 -14.43 -8.54
CA GLY A 105 14.09 -14.44 -9.91
C GLY A 105 14.59 -13.29 -10.78
N GLY A 106 14.21 -13.32 -12.05
CA GLY A 106 14.47 -12.20 -12.96
C GLY A 106 13.51 -11.05 -12.71
N LEU A 107 14.00 -9.82 -12.82
CA LEU A 107 13.19 -8.61 -12.60
C LEU A 107 11.92 -8.59 -13.47
N ILE A 108 11.96 -9.16 -14.68
CA ILE A 108 10.79 -9.26 -15.57
C ILE A 108 9.70 -10.15 -14.96
N ASP A 109 10.09 -11.29 -14.38
CA ASP A 109 9.16 -12.22 -13.74
C ASP A 109 8.51 -11.57 -12.50
N ASP A 110 9.29 -10.77 -11.76
CA ASP A 110 8.82 -10.03 -10.59
C ASP A 110 7.79 -8.95 -10.98
N LEU A 111 8.01 -8.24 -12.09
CA LEU A 111 7.08 -7.24 -12.61
C LEU A 111 5.73 -7.84 -12.99
N ASP A 112 5.72 -9.05 -13.54
CA ASP A 112 4.49 -9.78 -13.86
C ASP A 112 3.72 -10.21 -12.60
N ALA A 113 4.44 -10.48 -11.50
CA ALA A 113 3.86 -10.86 -10.21
C ALA A 113 3.46 -9.66 -9.31
N ALA A 114 3.94 -8.45 -9.60
CA ALA A 114 3.88 -7.26 -8.75
C ALA A 114 2.50 -6.60 -8.55
N GLY A 115 1.41 -7.32 -8.85
CA GLY A 115 0.05 -6.78 -8.92
C GLY A 115 -0.36 -5.88 -7.74
N LEU A 116 0.01 -6.23 -6.50
CA LEU A 116 -0.39 -5.47 -5.31
C LEU A 116 0.15 -4.03 -5.28
N MET A 117 1.42 -3.82 -5.63
CA MET A 117 2.02 -2.47 -5.62
C MET A 117 1.43 -1.60 -6.73
N VAL A 118 1.20 -2.20 -7.89
CA VAL A 118 0.54 -1.56 -9.04
C VAL A 118 -0.90 -1.17 -8.70
N ASP A 119 -1.65 -2.07 -8.06
CA ASP A 119 -3.06 -1.85 -7.70
C ASP A 119 -3.22 -0.70 -6.70
N PHE A 120 -2.27 -0.53 -5.77
CA PHE A 120 -2.30 0.56 -4.80
C PHE A 120 -1.71 1.88 -5.31
N ALA A 121 -0.86 1.86 -6.34
CA ALA A 121 -0.18 3.06 -6.83
C ALA A 121 -1.10 4.27 -7.09
N PRO A 122 -2.29 4.13 -7.70
CA PRO A 122 -3.20 5.26 -7.92
C PRO A 122 -3.73 5.88 -6.63
N SER A 123 -4.09 5.06 -5.63
CA SER A 123 -4.68 5.50 -4.37
C SER A 123 -3.70 6.33 -3.55
N PHE A 124 -2.43 5.91 -3.54
CA PHE A 124 -1.37 6.59 -2.80
C PHE A 124 -0.63 7.63 -3.63
N LYS A 125 -0.91 7.71 -4.94
CA LYS A 125 -0.12 8.47 -5.92
C LYS A 125 1.37 8.12 -5.82
N ALA A 126 1.67 6.83 -5.71
CA ALA A 126 2.99 6.33 -5.38
C ALA A 126 3.91 6.28 -6.62
N LEU A 127 5.20 6.50 -6.40
CA LEU A 127 6.25 6.08 -7.32
C LEU A 127 6.53 4.60 -7.09
N LEU A 128 6.60 3.79 -8.14
CA LEU A 128 7.01 2.40 -8.00
C LEU A 128 8.47 2.24 -8.40
N VAL A 129 9.25 1.56 -7.57
CA VAL A 129 10.66 1.24 -7.82
C VAL A 129 10.87 -0.25 -7.56
N TYR A 130 11.33 -0.97 -8.58
CA TYR A 130 11.65 -2.40 -8.52
C TYR A 130 13.15 -2.55 -8.67
N ILE A 131 13.82 -3.08 -7.65
CA ILE A 131 15.27 -3.26 -7.64
C ILE A 131 15.57 -4.72 -7.93
N GLU A 132 16.45 -5.01 -8.89
CA GLU A 132 16.84 -6.40 -9.17
C GLU A 132 17.67 -7.01 -8.03
N GLY A 133 17.37 -8.28 -7.73
CA GLY A 133 18.13 -9.09 -6.79
C GLY A 133 19.54 -9.37 -7.30
N ILE A 134 20.53 -9.36 -6.39
CA ILE A 134 21.96 -9.48 -6.73
C ILE A 134 22.31 -10.85 -7.32
N MET A 135 21.49 -11.88 -7.05
CA MET A 135 21.77 -13.27 -7.39
C MET A 135 21.48 -13.64 -8.85
N ASN A 136 21.07 -12.69 -9.69
CA ASN A 136 20.71 -13.00 -11.07
C ASN A 136 21.97 -13.07 -11.96
N TYR A 137 22.69 -14.18 -11.86
CA TYR A 137 23.97 -14.46 -12.57
C TYR A 137 23.83 -14.70 -14.08
N LYS A 138 22.70 -14.37 -14.71
CA LYS A 138 22.46 -14.71 -16.12
C LYS A 138 23.17 -13.78 -17.12
N GLU A 139 23.82 -12.71 -16.67
CA GLU A 139 24.51 -11.74 -17.53
C GLU A 139 25.98 -11.44 -17.11
N LEU A 140 26.59 -12.32 -16.29
CA LEU A 140 28.06 -12.35 -16.07
C LEU A 140 28.68 -13.51 -16.85
#